data_AF-A0A165E6I5-F1
#
_entry.id   AF-A0A165E6I5-F1
#
_cell.length_a   1.000
_cell.length_b   1.000
_cell.length_c   1.000
_cell.angle_alpha   90.00
_cell.angle_beta   90.00
_cell.angle_gamma   90.00
#
_symmetry.space_group_name_H-M   'P 1'
#
loop_
_entity.id
_entity.type
_entity.pdbx_description
1 polymer ?
#
loop_
_entity_poly.entity_id
_entity_poly.type
_entity_poly.pdbx_seq_one_letter_code
_entity_poly.pdbx_strand_id
1 'polypeptide(L)'
;MEFSDLSQDLVDKILVSLTDFKSLAATILTSKHVYDVFQTRPKSIVAAVACNVVGHADVLPAAVRMVRAYQDSNDPESDEDTDEDDDYDEEENEERPEDEQCGPPPPEDDVMRMSLTRTQAESLVDHAPILQELENFFSWMHKDRMSSASMLAEDESVSFRRAMYRLWLYRKLFKHPRYFFNLQQPDDEQYRKVIRPRLDFLTAFPLEELHDIWRAVSFTTELLQWATTVCRDVLLAPDSYRSAIRRIFPYLQGGRWQPQLFEAVYASILEKAEIGAEDRDAATAKAILRKVVGEHDACDRCHSVQGPKLFGANNWGLLHGHLSPSIFETLLHGRLRYNIWEMMRMYEILFAQENGTVSFRSPNYNQVMEGLFDTVVPGEGDAPDVWSKDGWYCLECVRTLFKERLMWYWRAKKEEAGIPILEDCWYGYNCRTQSHKEQHAKRLNHLCVPTRGD
;
A
#
# COMPACT_ATOMS: atom_id res chain seq x y z
N MET A 1 -5.98 -46.54 16.65
CA MET A 1 -7.02 -46.24 15.63
C MET A 1 -6.26 -45.80 14.41
N GLU A 2 -6.29 -46.62 13.36
CA GLU A 2 -5.66 -46.29 12.09
C GLU A 2 -6.57 -45.33 11.31
N PHE A 3 -5.99 -44.55 10.39
CA PHE A 3 -6.78 -43.62 9.57
C PHE A 3 -7.79 -44.36 8.67
N SER A 4 -7.49 -45.61 8.32
CA SER A 4 -8.37 -46.57 7.64
C SER A 4 -9.61 -46.95 8.45
N ASP A 5 -9.60 -46.77 9.77
CA ASP A 5 -10.74 -47.07 10.64
C ASP A 5 -11.77 -45.92 10.68
N LEU A 6 -11.44 -44.75 10.10
CA LEU A 6 -12.34 -43.60 10.07
C LEU A 6 -13.47 -43.79 9.05
N SER A 7 -14.70 -43.48 9.46
CA SER A 7 -15.85 -43.43 8.55
C SER A 7 -15.63 -42.42 7.41
N GLN A 8 -16.25 -42.66 6.25
CA GLN A 8 -16.16 -41.75 5.09
C GLN A 8 -16.52 -40.29 5.44
N ASP A 9 -17.53 -40.06 6.27
CA ASP A 9 -17.95 -38.71 6.70
C ASP A 9 -16.87 -37.97 7.50
N LEU A 10 -16.11 -38.70 8.33
CA LEU A 10 -15.00 -38.11 9.09
C LEU A 10 -13.83 -37.78 8.17
N VAL A 11 -13.54 -38.65 7.19
CA VAL A 11 -12.52 -38.37 6.17
C VAL A 11 -12.91 -37.18 5.30
N ASP A 12 -14.17 -37.08 4.86
CA ASP A 12 -14.70 -35.92 4.12
C ASP A 12 -14.52 -34.63 4.93
N LYS A 13 -14.91 -34.64 6.21
CA LYS A 13 -14.70 -33.50 7.15
C LYS A 13 -13.23 -33.10 7.28
N ILE A 14 -12.32 -34.07 7.35
CA ILE A 14 -10.88 -33.78 7.40
C ILE A 14 -10.44 -33.11 6.09
N LEU A 15 -10.83 -33.66 4.93
CA LEU A 15 -10.43 -33.14 3.62
C LEU A 15 -10.94 -31.72 3.36
N VAL A 16 -12.19 -31.40 3.75
CA VAL A 16 -12.75 -30.04 3.60
C VAL A 16 -12.16 -29.03 4.58
N SER A 17 -11.51 -29.49 5.66
CA SER A 17 -10.88 -28.62 6.67
C SER A 17 -9.41 -28.32 6.38
N LEU A 18 -8.84 -28.86 5.30
CA LEU A 18 -7.46 -28.59 4.92
C LEU A 18 -7.29 -27.14 4.46
N THR A 19 -6.20 -26.51 4.90
CA THR A 19 -5.95 -25.07 4.71
C THR A 19 -5.46 -24.71 3.31
N ASP A 20 -4.93 -25.69 2.56
CA ASP A 20 -4.32 -25.44 1.27
C ASP A 20 -4.31 -26.70 0.37
N PHE A 21 -4.11 -26.48 -0.93
CA PHE A 21 -4.11 -27.56 -1.93
C PHE A 21 -2.91 -28.50 -1.83
N LYS A 22 -1.78 -28.07 -1.26
CA LYS A 22 -0.60 -28.94 -1.09
C LYS A 22 -0.88 -29.98 -0.01
N SER A 23 -1.51 -29.56 1.09
CA SER A 23 -2.00 -30.41 2.16
C SER A 23 -3.07 -31.38 1.65
N LEU A 24 -4.00 -30.91 0.80
CA LEU A 24 -4.96 -31.79 0.13
C LEU A 24 -4.27 -32.85 -0.73
N ALA A 25 -3.37 -32.44 -1.63
CA ALA A 25 -2.65 -33.34 -2.51
C ALA A 25 -1.83 -34.38 -1.73
N ALA A 26 -1.14 -33.99 -0.66
CA ALA A 26 -0.41 -34.91 0.19
C ALA A 26 -1.36 -35.89 0.91
N THR A 27 -2.47 -35.39 1.46
CA THR A 27 -3.43 -36.18 2.24
C THR A 27 -4.09 -37.27 1.40
N ILE A 28 -4.53 -36.95 0.18
CA ILE A 28 -5.16 -37.94 -0.71
C ILE A 28 -4.19 -39.03 -1.21
N LEU A 29 -2.88 -38.81 -1.10
CA LEU A 29 -1.85 -39.79 -1.45
C LEU A 29 -1.47 -40.72 -0.27
N THR A 30 -1.98 -40.48 0.93
CA THR A 30 -1.62 -41.27 2.13
C THR A 30 -2.23 -42.68 2.15
N SER A 31 -3.43 -42.86 1.60
CA SER A 31 -4.09 -44.17 1.54
C SER A 31 -5.18 -44.22 0.47
N LYS A 32 -5.50 -45.43 0.00
CA LYS A 32 -6.57 -45.66 -0.97
C LYS A 32 -7.95 -45.24 -0.44
N HIS A 33 -8.25 -45.51 0.83
CA HIS A 33 -9.51 -45.11 1.47
C HIS A 33 -9.76 -43.60 1.38
N VAL A 34 -8.73 -42.80 1.68
CA VAL A 34 -8.81 -41.34 1.61
C VAL A 34 -9.00 -40.85 0.18
N TYR A 35 -8.27 -41.43 -0.76
CA TYR A 35 -8.45 -41.14 -2.18
C TYR A 35 -9.86 -41.49 -2.68
N ASP A 36 -10.42 -42.63 -2.28
CA ASP A 36 -11.76 -43.06 -2.67
C ASP A 36 -12.84 -42.09 -2.14
N VAL A 37 -12.69 -41.58 -0.90
CA VAL A 37 -13.56 -40.52 -0.35
C VAL A 37 -13.43 -39.24 -1.17
N PHE A 38 -12.20 -38.83 -1.51
CA PHE A 38 -11.98 -37.66 -2.38
C PHE A 38 -12.65 -37.82 -3.76
N GLN A 39 -12.48 -38.99 -4.41
CA GLN A 39 -13.07 -39.29 -5.72
C GLN A 39 -14.60 -39.27 -5.72
N THR A 40 -15.22 -39.50 -4.57
CA THR A 40 -16.69 -39.45 -4.44
C THR A 40 -17.20 -38.00 -4.54
N ARG A 41 -16.44 -37.00 -4.07
CA ARG A 41 -16.88 -35.58 -4.00
C ARG A 41 -15.77 -34.57 -4.31
N PRO A 42 -15.01 -34.71 -5.42
CA PRO A 42 -13.80 -33.91 -5.65
C PRO A 42 -14.12 -32.42 -5.76
N LYS A 43 -15.24 -32.06 -6.41
CA LYS A 43 -15.66 -30.66 -6.59
C LYS A 43 -15.96 -29.96 -5.25
N SER A 44 -16.69 -30.64 -4.36
CA SER A 44 -17.08 -30.09 -3.06
C SER A 44 -15.87 -29.91 -2.15
N ILE A 45 -14.95 -30.88 -2.17
CA ILE A 45 -13.72 -30.83 -1.36
C ILE A 45 -12.78 -29.74 -1.88
N VAL A 46 -12.55 -29.67 -3.19
CA VAL A 46 -11.73 -28.62 -3.81
C VAL A 46 -12.31 -27.23 -3.55
N ALA A 47 -13.63 -27.05 -3.65
CA ALA A 47 -14.27 -25.77 -3.34
C ALA A 47 -14.13 -25.39 -1.86
N ALA A 48 -14.23 -26.35 -0.94
CA ALA A 48 -14.01 -26.09 0.50
C ALA A 48 -12.56 -25.71 0.80
N VAL A 49 -11.58 -26.40 0.21
CA VAL A 49 -10.17 -26.02 0.36
C VAL A 49 -9.90 -24.65 -0.28
N ALA A 50 -10.50 -24.34 -1.43
CA ALA A 50 -10.43 -23.01 -2.03
C ALA A 50 -10.98 -21.92 -1.10
N CYS A 51 -12.12 -22.21 -0.45
CA CYS A 51 -12.73 -21.34 0.56
C CYS A 51 -11.77 -21.08 1.73
N ASN A 52 -11.09 -22.11 2.23
CA ASN A 52 -10.12 -21.96 3.31
C ASN A 52 -8.91 -21.12 2.88
N VAL A 53 -8.45 -21.27 1.63
CA VAL A 53 -7.34 -20.48 1.07
C VAL A 53 -7.71 -18.99 0.99
N VAL A 54 -8.91 -18.66 0.49
CA VAL A 54 -9.34 -17.26 0.36
C VAL A 54 -9.85 -16.66 1.68
N GLY A 55 -10.12 -17.51 2.66
CA GLY A 55 -10.48 -17.16 4.04
C GLY A 55 -11.97 -17.21 4.37
N HIS A 56 -12.87 -17.13 3.38
CA HIS A 56 -14.32 -17.18 3.61
C HIS A 56 -15.11 -17.58 2.36
N ALA A 57 -16.28 -18.21 2.53
CA ALA A 57 -17.09 -18.72 1.43
C ALA A 57 -17.63 -17.60 0.52
N ASP A 58 -18.04 -16.48 1.10
CA ASP A 58 -18.57 -15.32 0.37
C ASP A 58 -17.52 -14.57 -0.46
N VAL A 59 -16.23 -14.82 -0.22
CA VAL A 59 -15.12 -14.24 -0.99
C VAL A 59 -14.82 -15.09 -2.24
N LEU A 60 -15.08 -16.40 -2.16
CA LEU A 60 -14.69 -17.36 -3.19
C LEU A 60 -15.24 -17.04 -4.58
N PRO A 61 -16.52 -16.64 -4.78
CA PRO A 61 -17.02 -16.31 -6.12
C PRO A 61 -16.22 -15.20 -6.83
N ALA A 62 -15.93 -14.10 -6.12
CA ALA A 62 -15.13 -13.01 -6.64
C ALA A 62 -13.69 -13.45 -6.98
N ALA A 63 -13.08 -14.25 -6.10
CA ALA A 63 -11.72 -14.78 -6.29
C ALA A 63 -11.62 -15.71 -7.50
N VAL A 64 -12.57 -16.65 -7.64
CA VAL A 64 -12.62 -17.59 -8.78
C VAL A 64 -12.87 -16.85 -10.10
N ARG A 65 -13.75 -15.84 -10.09
CA ARG A 65 -14.02 -15.01 -11.27
C ARG A 65 -12.78 -14.24 -11.71
N MET A 66 -12.01 -13.70 -10.76
CA MET A 66 -10.75 -13.03 -11.02
C MET A 66 -9.72 -13.98 -11.65
N VAL A 67 -9.41 -15.13 -11.03
CA VAL A 67 -8.36 -16.02 -11.57
C VAL A 67 -8.69 -16.58 -12.95
N ARG A 68 -9.97 -16.75 -13.28
CA ARG A 68 -10.39 -17.17 -14.63
C ARG A 68 -10.08 -16.12 -15.68
N ALA A 69 -10.40 -14.86 -15.40
CA ALA A 69 -10.09 -13.75 -16.30
C ALA A 69 -8.57 -13.58 -16.55
N TYR A 70 -7.73 -13.99 -15.60
CA TYR A 70 -6.27 -14.03 -15.79
C TYR A 70 -5.80 -15.19 -16.67
N GLN A 71 -6.46 -16.35 -16.61
CA GLN A 71 -6.06 -17.52 -17.41
C GLN A 71 -6.42 -17.40 -18.89
N ASP A 72 -7.58 -16.81 -19.19
CA ASP A 72 -8.03 -16.60 -20.56
C ASP A 72 -7.10 -15.63 -21.33
N SER A 73 -6.19 -14.95 -20.61
CA SER A 73 -5.29 -13.92 -21.14
C SER A 73 -3.81 -14.32 -21.18
N ASN A 74 -3.46 -15.56 -20.84
CA ASN A 74 -2.08 -16.08 -20.89
C ASN A 74 -1.58 -16.26 -22.34
N ASP A 75 -1.90 -15.30 -23.20
CA ASP A 75 -1.28 -15.15 -24.51
C ASP A 75 0.18 -14.72 -24.26
N PRO A 76 1.18 -15.55 -24.58
CA PRO A 76 2.56 -15.38 -24.15
C PRO A 76 3.31 -14.17 -24.77
N GLU A 77 2.61 -13.22 -25.39
CA GLU A 77 3.19 -12.16 -26.21
C GLU A 77 3.25 -10.77 -25.55
N SER A 78 2.76 -10.54 -24.31
CA SER A 78 2.60 -9.16 -23.79
C SER A 78 3.52 -8.68 -22.68
N ASP A 79 4.51 -9.45 -22.24
CA ASP A 79 5.36 -9.08 -21.09
C ASP A 79 6.82 -8.72 -21.47
N GLU A 80 7.14 -8.68 -22.76
CA GLU A 80 8.34 -7.99 -23.22
C GLU A 80 8.00 -6.50 -23.40
N ASP A 81 7.86 -5.79 -22.27
CA ASP A 81 8.20 -4.36 -22.21
C ASP A 81 9.72 -4.26 -22.47
N THR A 82 10.15 -4.52 -23.71
CA THR A 82 11.44 -4.07 -24.18
C THR A 82 11.36 -2.55 -24.18
N ASP A 83 12.01 -1.93 -23.19
CA ASP A 83 12.38 -0.51 -23.16
C ASP A 83 13.33 -0.18 -24.35
N GLU A 84 12.98 -0.57 -25.58
CA GLU A 84 13.61 -0.09 -26.79
C GLU A 84 13.10 1.33 -27.01
N ASP A 85 13.95 2.27 -26.58
CA ASP A 85 13.95 3.71 -26.87
C ASP A 85 13.94 3.97 -28.39
N ASP A 86 12.87 3.59 -29.07
CA ASP A 86 12.75 3.75 -30.51
C ASP A 86 11.72 4.84 -30.84
N ASP A 87 12.22 5.78 -31.65
CA ASP A 87 11.58 6.87 -32.41
C ASP A 87 10.42 6.36 -33.32
N TYR A 88 9.45 5.62 -32.79
CA TYR A 88 8.36 5.06 -33.59
C TYR A 88 7.29 6.11 -33.91
N ASP A 89 7.14 6.34 -35.21
CA ASP A 89 6.10 7.13 -35.88
C ASP A 89 4.70 6.86 -35.28
N GLU A 90 3.97 7.92 -34.94
CA GLU A 90 2.60 7.90 -34.38
C GLU A 90 1.54 7.29 -35.32
N GLU A 91 1.90 6.78 -36.50
CA GLU A 91 0.95 6.43 -37.57
C GLU A 91 0.55 4.95 -37.64
N GLU A 92 1.21 4.01 -36.94
CA GLU A 92 0.80 2.59 -36.88
C GLU A 92 0.21 2.19 -35.53
N ASN A 93 -0.85 2.90 -35.12
CA ASN A 93 -1.82 2.35 -34.17
C ASN A 93 -2.82 1.51 -34.98
N GLU A 94 -2.35 0.43 -35.62
CA GLU A 94 -3.26 -0.54 -36.24
C GLU A 94 -4.20 -1.05 -35.16
N GLU A 95 -5.48 -0.68 -35.29
CA GLU A 95 -6.57 -1.07 -34.42
C GLU A 95 -6.55 -2.59 -34.30
N ARG A 96 -6.05 -3.12 -33.17
CA ARG A 96 -6.13 -4.55 -32.87
C ARG A 96 -7.58 -4.97 -33.10
N PRO A 97 -7.85 -5.97 -33.97
CA PRO A 97 -9.20 -6.24 -34.45
C PRO A 97 -10.19 -6.34 -33.29
N GLU A 98 -11.27 -5.55 -33.37
CA GLU A 98 -12.28 -5.38 -32.32
C GLU A 98 -12.94 -6.71 -31.90
N ASP A 99 -12.76 -7.78 -32.68
CA ASP A 99 -13.42 -9.08 -32.55
C ASP A 99 -12.76 -10.03 -31.54
N GLU A 100 -11.57 -9.73 -31.02
CA GLU A 100 -10.86 -10.59 -30.05
C GLU A 100 -11.02 -10.16 -28.58
N GLN A 101 -12.01 -9.32 -28.29
CA GLN A 101 -12.30 -8.95 -26.91
C GLN A 101 -13.01 -10.11 -26.21
N CYS A 102 -12.27 -10.87 -25.39
CA CYS A 102 -12.84 -11.89 -24.51
C CYS A 102 -14.06 -11.30 -23.80
N GLY A 103 -15.23 -11.90 -24.02
CA GLY A 103 -16.48 -11.46 -23.42
C GLY A 103 -16.36 -11.35 -21.89
N PRO A 104 -17.21 -10.55 -21.23
CA PRO A 104 -17.14 -10.37 -19.79
C PRO A 104 -17.23 -11.73 -19.09
N PRO A 105 -16.40 -11.98 -18.06
CA PRO A 105 -16.43 -13.25 -17.37
C PRO A 105 -17.80 -13.45 -16.72
N PRO A 106 -18.28 -14.70 -16.66
CA PRO A 106 -19.62 -15.01 -16.16
C PRO A 106 -19.85 -14.44 -14.76
N PRO A 107 -21.12 -14.16 -14.38
CA PRO A 107 -21.47 -13.68 -13.06
C PRO A 107 -20.94 -14.56 -11.91
N GLU A 108 -20.81 -13.98 -10.72
CA GLU A 108 -20.29 -14.66 -9.53
C GLU A 108 -21.05 -15.96 -9.18
N ASP A 109 -22.36 -16.00 -9.39
CA ASP A 109 -23.17 -17.21 -9.15
C ASP A 109 -22.89 -18.33 -10.16
N ASP A 110 -22.56 -17.97 -11.39
CA ASP A 110 -22.34 -18.94 -12.47
C ASP A 110 -20.93 -19.54 -12.38
N VAL A 111 -19.92 -18.75 -11.98
CA VAL A 111 -18.55 -19.27 -11.84
C VAL A 111 -18.43 -20.40 -10.84
N MET A 112 -19.25 -20.38 -9.79
CA MET A 112 -19.26 -21.39 -8.73
C MET A 112 -19.80 -22.75 -9.19
N ARG A 113 -20.57 -22.79 -10.28
CA ARG A 113 -21.07 -24.07 -10.85
C ARG A 113 -20.00 -24.80 -11.67
N MET A 114 -18.94 -24.11 -12.05
CA MET A 114 -17.85 -24.64 -12.86
C MET A 114 -16.72 -25.16 -11.97
N SER A 115 -16.12 -26.29 -12.33
CA SER A 115 -15.00 -26.87 -11.59
C SER A 115 -13.77 -25.97 -11.61
N LEU A 116 -13.04 -25.90 -10.49
CA LEU A 116 -11.72 -25.26 -10.44
C LEU A 116 -10.68 -26.14 -11.15
N THR A 117 -9.90 -25.53 -12.04
CA THR A 117 -8.72 -26.20 -12.61
C THR A 117 -7.55 -26.13 -11.62
N ARG A 118 -6.54 -26.98 -11.82
CA ARG A 118 -5.32 -26.96 -10.99
C ARG A 118 -4.63 -25.60 -11.02
N THR A 119 -4.48 -25.00 -12.20
CA THR A 119 -3.87 -23.68 -12.35
C THR A 119 -4.68 -22.59 -11.64
N GLN A 120 -6.03 -22.69 -11.62
CA GLN A 120 -6.86 -21.73 -10.88
C GLN A 120 -6.63 -21.85 -9.38
N ALA A 121 -6.55 -23.09 -8.88
CA ALA A 121 -6.25 -23.38 -7.49
C ALA A 121 -4.86 -22.85 -7.08
N GLU A 122 -3.84 -23.05 -7.91
CA GLU A 122 -2.48 -22.52 -7.71
C GLU A 122 -2.50 -20.98 -7.67
N SER A 123 -3.16 -20.31 -8.63
CA SER A 123 -3.30 -18.85 -8.61
C SER A 123 -4.02 -18.34 -7.35
N LEU A 124 -5.04 -19.04 -6.84
CA LEU A 124 -5.69 -18.62 -5.59
C LEU A 124 -4.72 -18.67 -4.39
N VAL A 125 -3.87 -19.70 -4.32
CA VAL A 125 -2.83 -19.84 -3.29
C VAL A 125 -1.81 -18.72 -3.40
N ASP A 126 -1.42 -18.33 -4.61
CA ASP A 126 -0.44 -17.27 -4.81
C ASP A 126 -0.99 -15.89 -4.40
N HIS A 127 -2.28 -15.62 -4.65
CA HIS A 127 -2.90 -14.34 -4.32
C HIS A 127 -3.25 -14.19 -2.82
N ALA A 128 -3.56 -15.29 -2.12
CA ALA A 128 -4.05 -15.21 -0.74
C ALA A 128 -3.08 -14.51 0.24
N PRO A 129 -1.75 -14.79 0.25
CA PRO A 129 -0.81 -14.07 1.09
C PRO A 129 -0.72 -12.57 0.79
N ILE A 130 -0.82 -12.21 -0.50
CA ILE A 130 -0.76 -10.81 -0.95
C ILE A 130 -1.99 -10.05 -0.42
N LEU A 131 -3.16 -10.68 -0.51
CA LEU A 131 -4.39 -10.10 0.00
C LEU A 131 -4.38 -9.95 1.51
N GLN A 132 -3.84 -10.94 2.24
CA GLN A 132 -3.66 -10.85 3.68
C GLN A 132 -2.76 -9.67 4.09
N GLU A 133 -1.69 -9.41 3.33
CA GLU A 133 -0.80 -8.28 3.59
C GLU A 133 -1.47 -6.95 3.29
N LEU A 134 -2.21 -6.85 2.19
CA LEU A 134 -3.04 -5.68 1.89
C LEU A 134 -4.07 -5.41 2.98
N GLU A 135 -4.69 -6.45 3.52
CA GLU A 135 -5.63 -6.35 4.63
C GLU A 135 -4.95 -5.86 5.92
N ASN A 136 -3.76 -6.38 6.24
CA ASN A 136 -2.96 -5.91 7.37
C ASN A 136 -2.64 -4.41 7.23
N PHE A 137 -2.21 -3.96 6.06
CA PHE A 137 -1.96 -2.53 5.79
C PHE A 137 -3.23 -1.69 5.89
N PHE A 138 -4.33 -2.14 5.28
CA PHE A 138 -5.61 -1.43 5.34
C PHE A 138 -6.08 -1.28 6.79
N SER A 139 -6.01 -2.36 7.57
CA SER A 139 -6.34 -2.32 8.99
C SER A 139 -5.42 -1.37 9.75
N TRP A 140 -4.11 -1.46 9.55
CA TRP A 140 -3.15 -0.63 10.25
C TRP A 140 -3.34 0.88 9.95
N MET A 141 -3.65 1.22 8.70
CA MET A 141 -3.82 2.62 8.28
C MET A 141 -5.20 3.19 8.62
N HIS A 142 -6.25 2.37 8.67
CA HIS A 142 -7.63 2.87 8.71
C HIS A 142 -8.50 2.31 9.84
N LYS A 143 -8.17 1.15 10.41
CA LYS A 143 -8.94 0.49 11.47
C LYS A 143 -8.31 0.68 12.84
N ASP A 144 -7.06 0.25 12.98
CA ASP A 144 -6.33 0.21 14.25
C ASP A 144 -4.85 0.46 13.99
N ARG A 145 -4.43 1.69 14.30
CA ARG A 145 -3.04 2.14 14.12
C ARG A 145 -2.04 1.51 15.10
N MET A 146 -2.51 0.77 16.11
CA MET A 146 -1.67 0.14 17.12
C MET A 146 -1.25 -1.28 16.75
N SER A 147 -1.90 -1.90 15.77
CA SER A 147 -1.63 -3.28 15.33
C SER A 147 -1.14 -3.31 13.88
N SER A 148 -0.01 -3.97 13.64
CA SER A 148 0.50 -4.24 12.28
C SER A 148 -0.16 -5.45 11.62
N ALA A 149 -0.94 -6.22 12.36
CA ALA A 149 -1.79 -7.29 11.84
C ALA A 149 -3.24 -6.81 11.70
N SER A 150 -4.00 -7.44 10.79
CA SER A 150 -5.42 -7.12 10.60
C SER A 150 -6.21 -7.27 11.90
N MET A 151 -6.95 -6.21 12.24
CA MET A 151 -7.92 -6.12 13.32
C MET A 151 -9.34 -5.93 12.75
N LEU A 152 -9.53 -6.25 11.47
CA LEU A 152 -10.85 -6.28 10.85
C LEU A 152 -11.68 -7.40 11.51
N ALA A 153 -12.95 -7.11 11.77
CA ALA A 153 -13.92 -8.15 12.09
C ALA A 153 -14.13 -9.07 10.88
N GLU A 154 -14.71 -10.25 11.10
CA GLU A 154 -14.92 -11.24 10.05
C GLU A 154 -15.70 -10.68 8.85
N ASP A 155 -16.79 -9.95 9.09
CA ASP A 155 -17.61 -9.32 8.03
C ASP A 155 -16.84 -8.21 7.30
N GLU A 156 -16.05 -7.41 8.03
CA GLU A 156 -15.19 -6.38 7.44
C GLU A 156 -14.10 -7.00 6.55
N SER A 157 -13.48 -8.11 7.00
CA SER A 157 -12.49 -8.87 6.24
C SER A 157 -13.10 -9.46 4.96
N VAL A 158 -14.31 -10.03 5.05
CA VAL A 158 -15.06 -10.52 3.89
C VAL A 158 -15.32 -9.41 2.87
N SER A 159 -15.84 -8.26 3.33
CA SER A 159 -16.09 -7.09 2.47
C SER A 159 -14.80 -6.60 1.81
N PHE A 160 -13.71 -6.45 2.58
CA PHE A 160 -12.41 -6.01 2.06
C PHE A 160 -11.88 -6.96 0.98
N ARG A 161 -11.81 -8.26 1.27
CA ARG A 161 -11.26 -9.26 0.35
C ARG A 161 -12.05 -9.35 -0.95
N ARG A 162 -13.38 -9.35 -0.84
CA ARG A 162 -14.28 -9.37 -1.99
C ARG A 162 -14.12 -8.11 -2.85
N ALA A 163 -14.03 -6.93 -2.24
CA ALA A 163 -13.77 -5.68 -2.93
C ALA A 163 -12.42 -5.69 -3.67
N MET A 164 -11.37 -6.21 -3.04
CA MET A 164 -10.03 -6.32 -3.64
C MET A 164 -10.01 -7.26 -4.85
N TYR A 165 -10.62 -8.45 -4.77
CA TYR A 165 -10.70 -9.35 -5.92
C TYR A 165 -11.50 -8.75 -7.09
N ARG A 166 -12.59 -8.03 -6.79
CA ARG A 166 -13.38 -7.32 -7.81
C ARG A 166 -12.62 -6.16 -8.43
N LEU A 167 -11.81 -5.45 -7.64
CA LEU A 167 -10.90 -4.42 -8.16
C LEU A 167 -9.83 -5.02 -9.09
N TRP A 168 -9.19 -6.13 -8.68
CA TRP A 168 -8.23 -6.83 -9.55
C TRP A 168 -8.88 -7.32 -10.84
N LEU A 169 -10.09 -7.87 -10.76
CA LEU A 169 -10.87 -8.24 -11.92
C LEU A 169 -11.18 -7.03 -12.82
N TYR A 170 -11.65 -5.92 -12.24
CA TYR A 170 -11.91 -4.68 -12.97
C TYR A 170 -10.66 -4.25 -13.76
N ARG A 171 -9.51 -4.21 -13.10
CA ARG A 171 -8.24 -3.84 -13.74
C ARG A 171 -7.83 -4.80 -14.85
N LYS A 172 -8.09 -6.09 -14.66
CA LYS A 172 -7.78 -7.11 -15.67
C LYS A 172 -8.63 -6.93 -16.92
N LEU A 173 -9.93 -6.69 -16.76
CA LEU A 173 -10.87 -6.52 -17.86
C LEU A 173 -10.67 -5.19 -18.60
N PHE A 174 -10.24 -4.16 -17.87
CA PHE A 174 -10.27 -2.79 -18.36
C PHE A 174 -8.88 -2.16 -18.38
N LYS A 175 -8.07 -2.51 -19.39
CA LYS A 175 -6.80 -1.82 -19.65
C LYS A 175 -7.03 -0.31 -19.82
N HIS A 176 -6.13 0.49 -19.25
CA HIS A 176 -6.22 1.94 -19.31
C HIS A 176 -5.84 2.46 -20.71
N PRO A 177 -6.67 3.32 -21.33
CA PRO A 177 -6.27 3.97 -22.58
C PRO A 177 -5.06 4.87 -22.32
N ARG A 178 -4.11 4.91 -23.27
CA ARG A 178 -2.91 5.76 -23.16
C ARG A 178 -3.26 7.26 -22.99
N TYR A 179 -4.42 7.70 -23.49
CA TYR A 179 -4.85 9.10 -23.56
C TYR A 179 -6.23 9.37 -22.95
N PHE A 180 -6.43 9.07 -21.66
CA PHE A 180 -7.71 9.34 -20.97
C PHE A 180 -8.09 10.84 -20.94
N PHE A 181 -7.12 11.77 -20.94
CA PHE A 181 -7.36 13.20 -20.75
C PHE A 181 -8.16 13.90 -21.88
N ASN A 182 -8.36 13.24 -23.02
CA ASN A 182 -9.09 13.79 -24.16
C ASN A 182 -10.57 13.38 -24.22
N LEU A 183 -11.04 12.49 -23.33
CA LEU A 183 -12.43 12.04 -23.30
C LEU A 183 -13.33 13.08 -22.61
N GLN A 184 -13.61 14.19 -23.30
CA GLN A 184 -14.37 15.31 -22.72
C GLN A 184 -15.87 15.30 -23.06
N GLN A 185 -16.34 14.50 -24.03
CA GLN A 185 -17.75 14.53 -24.46
C GLN A 185 -18.43 13.14 -24.47
N PRO A 186 -19.65 12.98 -23.89
CA PRO A 186 -20.38 11.70 -23.87
C PRO A 186 -20.86 11.16 -25.22
N ASP A 187 -20.88 12.00 -26.25
CA ASP A 187 -21.24 11.65 -27.62
C ASP A 187 -20.04 11.13 -28.44
N ASP A 188 -18.82 11.27 -27.91
CA ASP A 188 -17.62 10.69 -28.49
C ASP A 188 -17.73 9.14 -28.52
N GLU A 189 -17.53 8.57 -29.70
CA GLU A 189 -17.52 7.13 -29.90
C GLU A 189 -16.47 6.45 -28.99
N GLN A 190 -15.32 7.10 -28.79
CA GLN A 190 -14.27 6.62 -27.92
C GLN A 190 -14.72 6.60 -26.45
N TYR A 191 -15.51 7.60 -26.02
CA TYR A 191 -16.11 7.61 -24.69
C TYR A 191 -17.03 6.39 -24.52
N ARG A 192 -17.89 6.10 -25.50
CA ARG A 192 -18.77 4.92 -25.44
C ARG A 192 -17.99 3.62 -25.39
N LYS A 193 -16.96 3.45 -26.22
CA LYS A 193 -16.12 2.23 -26.24
C LYS A 193 -15.39 2.01 -24.91
N VAL A 194 -14.90 3.06 -24.26
CA VAL A 194 -14.12 2.93 -23.02
C VAL A 194 -15.02 2.90 -21.77
N ILE A 195 -15.98 3.82 -21.66
CA ILE A 195 -16.73 4.05 -20.42
C ILE A 195 -17.90 3.07 -20.29
N ARG A 196 -18.59 2.75 -21.38
CA ARG A 196 -19.82 1.93 -21.31
C ARG A 196 -19.58 0.55 -20.70
N PRO A 197 -18.56 -0.22 -21.11
CA PRO A 197 -18.31 -1.55 -20.51
C PRO A 197 -17.97 -1.49 -19.03
N ARG A 198 -17.26 -0.44 -18.59
CA ARG A 198 -16.92 -0.20 -17.17
C ARG A 198 -18.17 0.12 -16.36
N LEU A 199 -19.06 0.96 -16.92
CA LEU A 199 -20.34 1.29 -16.32
C LEU A 199 -21.21 0.03 -16.19
N ASP A 200 -21.33 -0.76 -17.26
CA ASP A 200 -22.11 -2.01 -17.25
C ASP A 200 -21.56 -3.02 -16.24
N PHE A 201 -20.22 -3.12 -16.10
CA PHE A 201 -19.59 -3.95 -15.08
C PHE A 201 -19.89 -3.47 -13.65
N LEU A 202 -19.73 -2.18 -13.36
CA LEU A 202 -19.93 -1.65 -12.02
C LEU A 202 -21.41 -1.62 -11.61
N THR A 203 -22.32 -1.31 -12.53
CA THR A 203 -23.77 -1.30 -12.25
C THR A 203 -24.35 -2.69 -11.97
N ALA A 204 -23.59 -3.77 -12.23
CA ALA A 204 -23.98 -5.12 -11.85
C ALA A 204 -23.87 -5.40 -10.35
N PHE A 205 -23.20 -4.53 -9.57
CA PHE A 205 -23.05 -4.70 -8.12
C PHE A 205 -24.08 -3.86 -7.35
N PRO A 206 -24.58 -4.35 -6.19
CA PRO A 206 -25.34 -3.54 -5.25
C PRO A 206 -24.55 -2.30 -4.81
N LEU A 207 -25.27 -1.22 -4.50
CA LEU A 207 -24.67 0.07 -4.12
C LEU A 207 -23.71 -0.03 -2.93
N GLU A 208 -24.05 -0.82 -1.90
CA GLU A 208 -23.17 -1.05 -0.74
C GLU A 208 -21.84 -1.69 -1.16
N GLU A 209 -21.89 -2.65 -2.07
CA GLU A 209 -20.69 -3.32 -2.57
C GLU A 209 -19.87 -2.41 -3.49
N LEU A 210 -20.52 -1.48 -4.21
CA LEU A 210 -19.83 -0.43 -4.96
C LEU A 210 -19.05 0.51 -4.03
N HIS A 211 -19.60 0.86 -2.87
CA HIS A 211 -18.87 1.62 -1.86
C HIS A 211 -17.65 0.85 -1.35
N ASP A 212 -17.78 -0.46 -1.11
CA ASP A 212 -16.65 -1.31 -0.72
C ASP A 212 -15.55 -1.37 -1.80
N ILE A 213 -15.93 -1.53 -3.08
CA ILE A 213 -14.96 -1.51 -4.20
C ILE A 213 -14.28 -0.13 -4.30
N TRP A 214 -15.04 0.96 -4.19
CA TRP A 214 -14.46 2.31 -4.18
C TRP A 214 -13.50 2.51 -3.01
N ARG A 215 -13.82 1.97 -1.83
CA ARG A 215 -12.91 2.02 -0.67
C ARG A 215 -11.60 1.28 -0.94
N ALA A 216 -11.65 0.13 -1.62
CA ALA A 216 -10.45 -0.59 -2.08
C ALA A 216 -9.65 0.21 -3.13
N VAL A 217 -10.32 0.90 -4.06
CA VAL A 217 -9.68 1.81 -5.05
C VAL A 217 -8.95 2.97 -4.37
N SER A 218 -9.61 3.61 -3.41
CA SER A 218 -9.03 4.72 -2.63
C SER A 218 -7.82 4.24 -1.83
N PHE A 219 -7.95 3.11 -1.11
CA PHE A 219 -6.85 2.53 -0.35
C PHE A 219 -5.66 2.14 -1.23
N THR A 220 -5.88 1.43 -2.34
CA THR A 220 -4.78 1.03 -3.23
C THR A 220 -4.09 2.23 -3.87
N THR A 221 -4.81 3.33 -4.11
CA THR A 221 -4.24 4.59 -4.59
C THR A 221 -3.38 5.25 -3.51
N GLU A 222 -3.86 5.33 -2.28
CA GLU A 222 -3.11 5.85 -1.13
C GLU A 222 -1.85 5.01 -0.88
N LEU A 223 -2.00 3.69 -0.89
CA LEU A 223 -0.88 2.76 -0.72
C LEU A 223 0.11 2.87 -1.88
N LEU A 224 -0.34 3.06 -3.12
CA LEU A 224 0.57 3.28 -4.25
C LEU A 224 1.30 4.61 -4.11
N GLN A 225 0.64 5.69 -3.70
CA GLN A 225 1.31 6.97 -3.45
C GLN A 225 2.34 6.83 -2.33
N TRP A 226 1.95 6.22 -1.21
CA TRP A 226 2.83 5.88 -0.10
C TRP A 226 4.02 5.06 -0.59
N ALA A 227 3.76 3.99 -1.34
CA ALA A 227 4.78 3.11 -1.90
C ALA A 227 5.65 3.86 -2.89
N THR A 228 5.16 4.73 -3.77
CA THR A 228 5.99 5.50 -4.70
C THR A 228 6.93 6.46 -4.01
N THR A 229 6.49 7.05 -2.89
CA THR A 229 7.36 7.84 -2.01
C THR A 229 8.48 6.98 -1.43
N VAL A 230 8.17 5.74 -1.01
CA VAL A 230 9.16 4.76 -0.52
C VAL A 230 10.00 4.15 -1.64
N CYS A 231 9.44 3.98 -2.83
CA CYS A 231 9.97 3.22 -3.96
C CYS A 231 10.85 4.05 -4.87
N ARG A 232 10.73 5.39 -4.89
CA ARG A 232 11.84 6.22 -5.37
C ARG A 232 13.16 5.87 -4.65
N ASP A 233 13.04 5.24 -3.48
CA ASP A 233 14.14 4.70 -2.68
C ASP A 233 14.10 3.13 -2.56
N VAL A 234 13.45 2.37 -3.49
CA VAL A 234 13.05 0.92 -3.40
C VAL A 234 14.07 -0.01 -2.78
N LEU A 235 15.36 0.18 -3.04
CA LEU A 235 16.38 -0.76 -2.57
C LEU A 235 16.52 -0.78 -1.04
N LEU A 236 15.72 -0.01 -0.29
CA LEU A 236 16.15 0.53 1.00
C LEU A 236 15.11 0.56 2.13
N ALA A 237 13.84 0.21 1.88
CA ALA A 237 12.85 0.00 2.94
C ALA A 237 13.23 -1.20 3.84
N PRO A 238 12.81 -1.23 5.13
CA PRO A 238 12.95 -2.43 5.98
C PRO A 238 12.41 -3.69 5.28
N ASP A 239 13.05 -4.83 5.49
CA ASP A 239 12.79 -6.05 4.72
C ASP A 239 11.34 -6.54 4.81
N SER A 240 10.68 -6.30 5.96
CA SER A 240 9.27 -6.62 6.17
C SER A 240 8.35 -5.86 5.20
N TYR A 241 8.53 -4.54 5.08
CA TYR A 241 7.74 -3.72 4.14
C TYR A 241 8.14 -3.97 2.71
N ARG A 242 9.44 -4.13 2.44
CA ARG A 242 9.94 -4.35 1.09
C ARG A 242 9.40 -5.64 0.48
N SER A 243 9.39 -6.73 1.24
CA SER A 243 8.86 -8.01 0.74
C SER A 243 7.36 -7.92 0.45
N ALA A 244 6.60 -7.23 1.31
CA ALA A 244 5.18 -7.00 1.08
C ALA A 244 4.93 -6.09 -0.12
N ILE A 245 5.56 -4.91 -0.17
CA ILE A 245 5.44 -3.98 -1.31
C ILE A 245 5.87 -4.68 -2.59
N ARG A 246 7.01 -5.37 -2.64
CA ARG A 246 7.48 -6.06 -3.85
C ARG A 246 6.49 -7.11 -4.35
N ARG A 247 5.79 -7.80 -3.46
CA ARG A 247 4.75 -8.77 -3.83
C ARG A 247 3.47 -8.09 -4.29
N ILE A 248 3.10 -6.98 -3.66
CA ILE A 248 1.89 -6.20 -3.94
C ILE A 248 2.05 -5.34 -5.21
N PHE A 249 3.25 -4.83 -5.47
CA PHE A 249 3.51 -3.79 -6.44
C PHE A 249 3.17 -4.17 -7.88
N PRO A 250 3.43 -5.39 -8.38
CA PRO A 250 2.93 -5.81 -9.69
C PRO A 250 1.41 -5.71 -9.81
N TYR A 251 0.69 -6.00 -8.72
CA TYR A 251 -0.77 -5.87 -8.65
C TYR A 251 -1.25 -4.44 -8.52
N LEU A 252 -0.39 -3.50 -8.10
CA LEU A 252 -0.69 -2.06 -8.05
C LEU A 252 -0.29 -1.34 -9.33
N GLN A 253 0.80 -1.73 -9.98
CA GLN A 253 1.37 -1.03 -11.14
C GLN A 253 1.05 -1.63 -12.50
N GLY A 254 0.51 -2.85 -12.60
CA GLY A 254 0.15 -3.46 -13.87
C GLY A 254 -0.79 -2.57 -14.70
N GLY A 255 -0.24 -1.97 -15.76
CA GLY A 255 -0.88 -0.91 -16.57
C GLY A 255 -1.07 0.39 -15.81
N ARG A 256 -0.81 1.55 -16.46
CA ARG A 256 -0.98 2.92 -15.94
C ARG A 256 -2.24 3.06 -15.05
N TRP A 257 -2.13 2.81 -13.74
CA TRP A 257 -3.27 2.85 -12.83
C TRP A 257 -3.82 4.27 -12.80
N GLN A 258 -5.05 4.45 -13.29
CA GLN A 258 -5.75 5.74 -13.32
C GLN A 258 -7.02 5.64 -12.46
N PRO A 259 -6.90 5.86 -11.14
CA PRO A 259 -8.06 5.84 -10.25
C PRO A 259 -9.12 6.87 -10.63
N GLN A 260 -8.72 7.95 -11.31
CA GLN A 260 -9.63 9.00 -11.80
C GLN A 260 -10.65 8.48 -12.80
N LEU A 261 -10.28 7.49 -13.63
CA LEU A 261 -11.22 6.87 -14.56
C LEU A 261 -12.26 6.03 -13.80
N PHE A 262 -11.84 5.26 -12.79
CA PHE A 262 -12.79 4.55 -11.93
C PHE A 262 -13.72 5.55 -11.22
N GLU A 263 -13.15 6.62 -10.66
CA GLU A 263 -13.89 7.70 -9.98
C GLU A 263 -14.96 8.32 -10.88
N ALA A 264 -14.62 8.63 -12.13
CA ALA A 264 -15.57 9.20 -13.08
C ALA A 264 -16.76 8.26 -13.36
N VAL A 265 -16.50 6.95 -13.57
CA VAL A 265 -17.56 5.96 -13.79
C VAL A 265 -18.41 5.80 -12.52
N TYR A 266 -17.77 5.67 -11.37
CA TYR A 266 -18.43 5.53 -10.08
C TYR A 266 -19.30 6.76 -9.76
N ALA A 267 -18.79 7.98 -9.95
CA ALA A 267 -19.54 9.22 -9.78
C ALA A 267 -20.78 9.28 -10.69
N SER A 268 -20.66 8.85 -11.95
CA SER A 268 -21.80 8.78 -12.88
C SER A 268 -22.89 7.79 -12.42
N ILE A 269 -22.51 6.68 -11.78
CA ILE A 269 -23.48 5.73 -11.19
C ILE A 269 -24.23 6.39 -10.03
N LEU A 270 -23.52 7.06 -9.13
CA LEU A 270 -24.11 7.73 -7.97
C LEU A 270 -25.01 8.90 -8.36
N GLU A 271 -24.62 9.68 -9.36
CA GLU A 271 -25.44 10.77 -9.90
C GLU A 271 -26.77 10.22 -10.45
N LYS A 272 -26.75 9.11 -11.19
CA LYS A 272 -27.96 8.44 -11.68
C LYS A 272 -28.83 7.85 -10.57
N ALA A 273 -28.21 7.51 -9.43
CA ALA A 273 -28.91 7.06 -8.23
C ALA A 273 -29.38 8.24 -7.34
N GLU A 274 -29.19 9.48 -7.78
CA GLU A 274 -29.54 10.70 -7.05
C GLU A 274 -28.83 10.83 -5.68
N ILE A 275 -27.61 10.29 -5.56
CA ILE A 275 -26.82 10.33 -4.33
C ILE A 275 -25.90 11.54 -4.35
N GLY A 276 -26.07 12.44 -3.38
CA GLY A 276 -25.26 13.64 -3.22
C GLY A 276 -23.82 13.35 -2.79
N ALA A 277 -22.92 14.33 -2.97
CA ALA A 277 -21.52 14.19 -2.59
C ALA A 277 -21.32 13.95 -1.08
N GLU A 278 -22.13 14.58 -0.23
CA GLU A 278 -22.06 14.39 1.23
C GLU A 278 -22.44 12.96 1.63
N ASP A 279 -23.54 12.43 1.08
CA ASP A 279 -23.98 11.05 1.33
C ASP A 279 -22.97 10.03 0.82
N ARG A 280 -22.39 10.28 -0.36
CA ARG A 280 -21.29 9.48 -0.91
C ARG A 280 -20.10 9.46 0.04
N ASP A 281 -19.64 10.62 0.50
CA ASP A 281 -18.44 10.71 1.35
C ASP A 281 -18.70 10.03 2.71
N ALA A 282 -19.90 10.18 3.26
CA ALA A 282 -20.32 9.47 4.48
C ALA A 282 -20.42 7.95 4.29
N ALA A 283 -20.99 7.48 3.18
CA ALA A 283 -21.11 6.05 2.87
C ALA A 283 -19.75 5.40 2.63
N THR A 284 -18.86 6.08 1.88
CA THR A 284 -17.52 5.58 1.57
C THR A 284 -16.58 5.62 2.78
N ALA A 285 -16.76 6.57 3.70
CA ALA A 285 -16.03 6.57 4.99
C ALA A 285 -16.38 5.36 5.86
N LYS A 286 -17.62 4.84 5.76
CA LYS A 286 -18.11 3.66 6.48
C LYS A 286 -18.03 2.35 5.69
N ALA A 287 -17.62 2.42 4.42
CA ALA A 287 -17.46 1.25 3.58
C ALA A 287 -16.36 0.35 4.16
N ILE A 288 -16.60 -0.95 4.16
CA ILE A 288 -15.78 -1.99 4.80
C ILE A 288 -15.73 -1.90 6.34
N LEU A 289 -15.59 -0.71 6.93
CA LEU A 289 -15.34 -0.52 8.37
C LEU A 289 -16.62 -0.23 9.16
N ARG A 290 -16.96 -1.09 10.12
CA ARG A 290 -18.07 -0.92 11.06
C ARG A 290 -17.69 -0.06 12.26
N LYS A 291 -16.45 -0.17 12.71
CA LYS A 291 -15.93 0.56 13.89
C LYS A 291 -14.46 0.88 13.69
N VAL A 292 -14.01 2.10 13.96
CA VAL A 292 -12.58 2.44 13.92
C VAL A 292 -12.04 2.58 15.34
N VAL A 293 -10.92 1.91 15.63
CA VAL A 293 -10.26 2.02 16.94
C VAL A 293 -9.57 3.37 17.01
N GLY A 294 -9.97 4.18 18.00
CA GLY A 294 -9.43 5.51 18.18
C GLY A 294 -9.92 6.52 17.16
N GLU A 295 -11.12 6.36 16.58
CA GLU A 295 -11.71 7.30 15.60
C GLU A 295 -11.72 8.76 16.08
N HIS A 296 -11.92 8.96 17.37
CA HIS A 296 -12.00 10.28 18.00
C HIS A 296 -10.70 10.70 18.69
N ASP A 297 -9.61 9.96 18.48
CA ASP A 297 -8.33 10.30 19.08
C ASP A 297 -7.83 11.62 18.49
N ALA A 298 -7.34 12.46 19.39
CA ALA A 298 -6.84 13.78 19.08
C ALA A 298 -5.31 13.82 19.16
N CYS A 299 -4.71 14.69 18.37
CA CYS A 299 -3.28 14.99 18.46
C CYS A 299 -2.95 15.57 19.85
N ASP A 300 -1.97 15.02 20.55
CA ASP A 300 -1.61 15.47 21.90
C ASP A 300 -1.05 16.91 21.93
N ARG A 301 -0.56 17.41 20.79
CA ARG A 301 -0.03 18.78 20.67
C ARG A 301 -1.07 19.81 20.25
N CYS A 302 -1.80 19.56 19.16
CA CYS A 302 -2.73 20.55 18.59
C CYS A 302 -4.21 20.24 18.88
N HIS A 303 -4.50 19.12 19.53
CA HIS A 303 -5.84 18.63 19.88
C HIS A 303 -6.79 18.42 18.70
N SER A 304 -6.29 18.45 17.46
CA SER A 304 -7.11 18.11 16.29
C SER A 304 -7.42 16.61 16.29
N VAL A 305 -8.71 16.27 16.12
CA VAL A 305 -9.17 14.89 15.99
C VAL A 305 -8.75 14.36 14.61
N GLN A 306 -7.90 13.34 14.59
CA GLN A 306 -7.37 12.73 13.36
C GLN A 306 -7.52 11.21 13.36
N GLY A 307 -7.90 10.64 14.50
CA GLY A 307 -8.12 9.22 14.71
C GLY A 307 -6.97 8.33 14.25
N PRO A 308 -7.18 7.40 13.29
CA PRO A 308 -6.14 6.47 12.84
C PRO A 308 -4.96 7.17 12.13
N LYS A 309 -5.08 8.44 11.73
CA LYS A 309 -4.03 9.21 11.05
C LYS A 309 -2.99 9.82 12.00
N LEU A 310 -3.05 9.52 13.29
CA LEU A 310 -2.06 9.95 14.26
C LEU A 310 -0.83 9.02 14.25
N PHE A 311 0.33 9.57 14.58
CA PHE A 311 1.61 8.88 14.63
C PHE A 311 2.13 8.79 16.07
N GLY A 312 2.54 7.60 16.49
CA GLY A 312 3.11 7.28 17.79
C GLY A 312 4.09 6.11 17.68
N ALA A 313 4.65 5.67 18.80
CA ALA A 313 5.73 4.68 18.82
C ALA A 313 5.43 3.39 18.02
N ASN A 314 4.17 2.96 18.00
CA ASN A 314 3.75 1.73 17.31
C ASN A 314 3.66 1.87 15.78
N ASN A 315 3.65 3.09 15.23
CA ASN A 315 3.44 3.30 13.80
C ASN A 315 4.33 4.38 13.16
N TRP A 316 5.41 4.81 13.82
CA TRP A 316 6.39 5.71 13.19
C TRP A 316 6.98 5.14 11.89
N GLY A 317 7.04 3.82 11.74
CA GLY A 317 7.37 3.18 10.46
C GLY A 317 6.49 3.61 9.27
N LEU A 318 5.24 4.03 9.49
CA LEU A 318 4.39 4.54 8.41
C LEU A 318 4.80 5.92 7.90
N LEU A 319 5.62 6.67 8.65
CA LEU A 319 6.14 7.97 8.22
C LEU A 319 6.97 7.87 6.93
N HIS A 320 7.46 6.67 6.58
CA HIS A 320 8.18 6.42 5.33
C HIS A 320 7.49 6.96 4.08
N GLY A 321 6.16 6.83 3.94
CA GLY A 321 5.45 7.36 2.77
C GLY A 321 4.97 8.80 2.91
N HIS A 322 5.25 9.46 4.04
CA HIS A 322 4.86 10.85 4.30
C HIS A 322 6.04 11.81 4.43
N LEU A 323 7.20 11.29 4.81
CA LEU A 323 8.46 12.00 4.97
C LEU A 323 9.49 11.28 4.10
N SER A 324 9.82 11.83 2.95
CA SER A 324 10.93 11.36 2.14
C SER A 324 12.25 11.93 2.67
N PRO A 325 13.40 11.34 2.30
CA PRO A 325 14.70 11.94 2.61
C PRO A 325 14.82 13.39 2.12
N SER A 326 14.26 13.72 0.94
CA SER A 326 14.20 15.09 0.43
C SER A 326 13.37 16.04 1.30
N ILE A 327 12.35 15.54 2.01
CA ILE A 327 11.59 16.36 2.95
C ILE A 327 12.46 16.73 4.17
N PHE A 328 13.37 15.87 4.64
CA PHE A 328 14.25 16.18 5.78
C PHE A 328 15.08 17.44 5.53
N GLU A 329 15.61 17.59 4.31
CA GLU A 329 16.35 18.78 3.91
C GLU A 329 15.51 20.05 4.10
N THR A 330 14.23 19.99 3.75
CA THR A 330 13.31 21.13 3.89
C THR A 330 12.92 21.43 5.33
N LEU A 331 13.11 20.48 6.25
CA LEU A 331 12.80 20.62 7.67
C LEU A 331 13.98 21.20 8.48
N LEU A 332 15.19 21.25 7.91
CA LEU A 332 16.34 21.88 8.56
C LEU A 332 16.24 23.42 8.55
N HIS A 333 16.80 24.05 9.58
CA HIS A 333 16.78 25.50 9.73
C HIS A 333 17.59 26.24 8.65
N GLY A 334 17.10 27.43 8.28
CA GLY A 334 17.79 28.40 7.44
C GLY A 334 18.26 27.85 6.09
N ARG A 335 19.57 27.83 5.89
CA ARG A 335 20.23 27.44 4.63
C ARG A 335 20.93 26.09 4.70
N LEU A 336 20.73 25.32 5.77
CA LEU A 336 21.38 24.02 5.96
C LEU A 336 21.07 23.02 4.83
N ARG A 337 19.88 23.08 4.25
CA ARG A 337 19.52 22.25 3.08
C ARG A 337 20.44 22.42 1.88
N TYR A 338 21.14 23.55 1.79
CA TYR A 338 22.09 23.83 0.71
C TYR A 338 23.54 23.58 1.12
N ASN A 339 23.79 23.20 2.38
CA ASN A 339 25.10 22.81 2.85
C ASN A 339 25.38 21.36 2.45
N ILE A 340 25.87 21.17 1.22
CA ILE A 340 26.12 19.84 0.63
C ILE A 340 27.01 18.99 1.55
N TRP A 341 27.98 19.59 2.23
CA TRP A 341 28.87 18.88 3.14
C TRP A 341 28.11 18.28 4.33
N GLU A 342 27.25 19.06 5.00
CA GLU A 342 26.42 18.56 6.09
C GLU A 342 25.38 17.56 5.58
N MET A 343 24.78 17.80 4.41
CA MET A 343 23.74 16.92 3.87
C MET A 343 24.31 15.54 3.51
N MET A 344 25.45 15.49 2.83
CA MET A 344 26.12 14.22 2.51
C MET A 344 26.46 13.43 3.78
N ARG A 345 26.98 14.09 4.83
CA ARG A 345 27.28 13.43 6.09
C ARG A 345 26.03 12.96 6.82
N MET A 346 24.96 13.75 6.79
CA MET A 346 23.67 13.36 7.35
C MET A 346 23.14 12.10 6.65
N TYR A 347 23.22 12.06 5.31
CA TYR A 347 22.87 10.90 4.51
C TYR A 347 23.72 9.67 4.87
N GLU A 348 25.04 9.85 4.98
CA GLU A 348 25.97 8.77 5.34
C GLU A 348 25.78 8.21 6.75
N ILE A 349 25.19 8.94 7.70
CA ILE A 349 25.08 8.47 9.09
C ILE A 349 23.64 8.08 9.43
N LEU A 350 22.67 8.94 9.13
CA LEU A 350 21.28 8.68 9.47
C LEU A 350 20.63 7.66 8.54
N PHE A 351 21.22 7.41 7.37
CA PHE A 351 20.62 6.58 6.32
C PHE A 351 21.56 5.46 5.83
N ALA A 352 22.79 5.35 6.37
CA ALA A 352 23.65 4.21 6.05
C ALA A 352 23.21 2.92 6.76
N GLN A 353 23.56 1.78 6.15
CA GLN A 353 23.37 0.48 6.75
C GLN A 353 24.47 0.12 7.75
N GLU A 354 24.15 -0.80 8.66
CA GLU A 354 25.13 -1.53 9.50
C GLU A 354 26.26 -2.17 8.68
N ASN A 355 26.03 -2.45 7.39
CA ASN A 355 26.98 -3.12 6.50
C ASN A 355 27.95 -2.15 5.79
N GLY A 356 27.96 -0.86 6.15
CA GLY A 356 28.90 0.14 5.63
C GLY A 356 28.72 0.53 4.15
N THR A 357 27.69 0.02 3.47
CA THR A 357 27.37 0.44 2.10
C THR A 357 26.52 1.70 2.15
N VAL A 358 27.07 2.82 1.65
CA VAL A 358 26.32 4.07 1.51
C VAL A 358 25.23 3.83 0.48
N SER A 359 23.99 3.83 0.96
CA SER A 359 22.82 3.69 0.12
C SER A 359 21.85 4.75 0.59
N PHE A 360 21.19 5.45 -0.34
CA PHE A 360 20.27 6.56 -0.07
C PHE A 360 18.97 6.10 0.59
N ARG A 361 19.09 5.36 1.71
CA ARG A 361 17.96 4.67 2.32
C ARG A 361 16.99 5.69 2.86
N SER A 362 15.73 5.29 3.03
CA SER A 362 14.91 5.98 4.02
C SER A 362 15.44 5.64 5.43
N PRO A 363 15.40 6.57 6.39
CA PRO A 363 15.96 6.35 7.70
C PRO A 363 15.03 5.43 8.49
N ASN A 364 15.54 4.74 9.51
CA ASN A 364 14.66 4.02 10.44
C ASN A 364 13.87 5.05 11.27
N TYR A 365 12.62 5.31 10.87
CA TYR A 365 11.79 6.32 11.53
C TYR A 365 11.54 6.05 13.01
N ASN A 366 11.56 4.78 13.44
CA ASN A 366 11.43 4.49 14.87
C ASN A 366 12.63 5.08 15.64
N GLN A 367 13.85 4.79 15.18
CA GLN A 367 15.08 5.31 15.81
C GLN A 367 15.20 6.84 15.70
N VAL A 368 14.84 7.41 14.55
CA VAL A 368 14.86 8.87 14.36
C VAL A 368 13.88 9.54 15.30
N MET A 369 12.63 9.05 15.40
CA MET A 369 11.62 9.64 16.27
C MET A 369 12.02 9.51 17.75
N GLU A 370 12.47 8.34 18.20
CA GLU A 370 13.01 8.16 19.56
C GLU A 370 14.10 9.18 19.89
N GLY A 371 15.06 9.33 18.97
CA GLY A 371 16.16 10.27 19.11
C GLY A 371 15.72 11.74 19.10
N LEU A 372 14.72 12.11 18.29
CA LEU A 372 14.16 13.46 18.29
C LEU A 372 13.51 13.80 19.64
N PHE A 373 12.74 12.87 20.23
CA PHE A 373 12.16 13.11 21.56
C PHE A 373 13.22 13.22 22.66
N ASP A 374 14.34 12.50 22.56
CA ASP A 374 15.45 12.60 23.52
C ASP A 374 16.38 13.80 23.29
N THR A 375 16.26 14.48 22.15
CA THR A 375 17.15 15.57 21.79
C THR A 375 16.88 16.81 22.63
N VAL A 376 17.89 17.24 23.38
CA VAL A 376 17.87 18.50 24.14
C VAL A 376 18.20 19.67 23.22
N VAL A 377 17.33 20.67 23.19
CA VAL A 377 17.51 21.90 22.39
C VAL A 377 18.25 22.94 23.24
N PRO A 378 19.41 23.45 22.79
CA PRO A 378 20.14 24.48 23.53
C PRO A 378 19.29 25.75 23.72
N GLY A 379 19.15 26.20 24.97
CA GLY A 379 18.42 27.43 25.31
C GLY A 379 16.95 27.22 25.67
N GLU A 380 16.38 26.05 25.41
CA GLU A 380 15.17 25.61 26.12
C GLU A 380 15.60 25.22 27.54
N GLY A 381 15.19 26.01 28.54
CA GLY A 381 15.48 25.70 29.95
C GLY A 381 14.78 24.42 30.43
N ASP A 382 14.77 24.16 31.73
CA ASP A 382 14.11 23.00 32.35
C ASP A 382 12.56 23.04 32.29
N ALA A 383 11.98 23.77 31.34
CA ALA A 383 10.55 23.76 31.12
C ALA A 383 10.10 22.33 30.74
N PRO A 384 8.97 21.84 31.28
CA PRO A 384 8.47 20.52 30.93
C PRO A 384 8.28 20.43 29.43
N ASP A 385 8.84 19.36 28.84
CA ASP A 385 8.75 19.12 27.41
C ASP A 385 7.28 19.03 26.99
N VAL A 386 6.91 19.78 25.95
CA VAL A 386 5.56 19.72 25.34
C VAL A 386 5.39 18.42 24.55
N TRP A 387 6.49 17.72 24.29
CA TRP A 387 6.54 16.47 23.55
C TRP A 387 6.68 15.25 24.48
N SER A 388 5.72 14.35 24.38
CA SER A 388 5.75 13.02 25.00
C SER A 388 6.04 11.92 23.98
N LYS A 389 6.93 10.98 24.31
CA LYS A 389 7.21 9.78 23.51
C LYS A 389 6.00 8.85 23.37
N ASP A 390 5.18 8.79 24.41
CA ASP A 390 3.96 7.98 24.45
C ASP A 390 2.77 8.67 23.77
N GLY A 391 2.98 9.90 23.27
CA GLY A 391 1.96 10.70 22.64
C GLY A 391 1.67 10.35 21.18
N TRP A 392 0.50 10.78 20.73
CA TRP A 392 -0.01 10.61 19.37
C TRP A 392 -0.07 11.97 18.67
N TYR A 393 0.60 12.08 17.51
CA TYR A 393 0.75 13.35 16.81
C TYR A 393 0.24 13.29 15.38
N CYS A 394 -0.46 14.33 14.94
CA CYS A 394 -0.78 14.47 13.53
C CYS A 394 0.49 14.75 12.71
N LEU A 395 0.44 14.48 11.40
CA LEU A 395 1.60 14.65 10.51
C LEU A 395 2.19 16.07 10.57
N GLU A 396 1.37 17.10 10.72
CA GLU A 396 1.87 18.48 10.80
C GLU A 396 2.60 18.76 12.11
N CYS A 397 2.12 18.21 13.23
CA CYS A 397 2.85 18.28 14.49
C CYS A 397 4.16 17.48 14.40
N VAL A 398 4.16 16.28 13.79
CA VAL A 398 5.40 15.54 13.53
C VAL A 398 6.39 16.39 12.73
N ARG A 399 5.97 17.02 11.62
CA ARG A 399 6.83 17.93 10.85
C ARG A 399 7.36 19.09 11.68
N THR A 400 6.56 19.60 12.61
CA THR A 400 6.99 20.67 13.51
C THR A 400 8.03 20.17 14.51
N LEU A 401 7.87 18.97 15.08
CA LEU A 401 8.89 18.31 15.91
C LEU A 401 10.23 18.17 15.15
N PHE A 402 10.16 17.70 13.90
CA PHE A 402 11.34 17.63 13.04
C PHE A 402 11.99 19.01 12.84
N LYS A 403 11.21 20.05 12.52
CA LYS A 403 11.77 21.41 12.38
C LYS A 403 12.50 21.86 13.64
N GLU A 404 11.87 21.66 14.81
CA GLU A 404 12.41 22.08 16.10
C GLU A 404 13.69 21.32 16.48
N ARG A 405 13.75 20.00 16.22
CA ARG A 405 14.77 19.12 16.81
C ARG A 405 15.75 18.47 15.84
N LEU A 406 15.44 18.38 14.54
CA LEU A 406 16.25 17.61 13.59
C LEU A 406 17.71 18.09 13.50
N MET A 407 17.94 19.41 13.52
CA MET A 407 19.30 19.96 13.45
C MET A 407 20.14 19.54 14.67
N TRP A 408 19.54 19.55 15.85
CA TRP A 408 20.20 19.22 17.11
C TRP A 408 20.40 17.71 17.25
N TYR A 409 19.40 16.93 16.85
CA TYR A 409 19.50 15.48 16.73
C TYR A 409 20.65 15.10 15.80
N TRP A 410 20.73 15.74 14.63
CA TRP A 410 21.82 15.53 13.68
C TRP A 410 23.19 15.86 14.30
N ARG A 411 23.29 16.99 15.01
CA ARG A 411 24.52 17.36 15.72
C ARG A 411 24.94 16.28 16.73
N ALA A 412 24.01 15.76 17.54
CA ALA A 412 24.29 14.69 18.50
C ALA A 412 24.76 13.42 17.79
N LYS A 413 24.15 13.03 16.66
CA LYS A 413 24.58 11.87 15.87
C LYS A 413 25.98 12.03 15.28
N LYS A 414 26.41 13.24 14.91
CA LYS A 414 27.80 13.49 14.52
C LYS A 414 28.78 13.23 15.67
N GLU A 415 28.44 13.70 16.86
CA GLU A 415 29.27 13.50 18.07
C GLU A 415 29.36 12.02 18.44
N GLU A 416 28.23 11.29 18.43
CA GLU A 416 28.20 9.83 18.63
C GLU A 416 29.06 9.07 17.62
N ALA A 417 29.07 9.52 16.36
CA ALA A 417 29.91 8.95 15.31
C ALA A 417 31.40 9.37 15.40
N GLY A 418 31.79 10.12 16.44
CA GLY A 418 33.17 10.59 16.63
C GLY A 418 33.59 11.67 15.63
N ILE A 419 32.64 12.32 14.94
CA ILE A 419 32.92 13.41 14.02
C ILE A 419 33.06 14.70 14.85
N PRO A 420 34.22 15.39 14.80
CA PRO A 420 34.44 16.58 15.61
C PRO A 420 33.49 17.71 15.19
N ILE A 421 32.85 18.35 16.17
CA ILE A 421 32.13 19.60 15.97
C ILE A 421 33.17 20.73 15.86
N LEU A 422 33.19 21.39 14.70
CA LEU A 422 34.11 22.47 14.39
C LEU A 422 33.68 23.78 15.08
N GLU A 423 34.49 24.83 14.95
CA GLU A 423 34.15 26.17 15.44
C GLU A 423 32.86 26.69 14.78
N ASP A 424 31.95 27.23 15.59
CA ASP A 424 30.66 27.75 15.12
C ASP A 424 30.83 28.93 14.14
N CYS A 425 30.16 28.83 13.00
CA CYS A 425 30.03 29.95 12.09
C CYS A 425 29.20 31.05 12.76
N TRP A 426 29.66 32.31 12.73
CA TRP A 426 28.91 33.43 13.32
C TRP A 426 27.50 33.60 12.73
N TYR A 427 27.30 33.23 11.47
CA TYR A 427 25.99 33.29 10.81
C TYR A 427 25.18 31.99 11.00
N GLY A 428 25.70 30.98 11.71
CA GLY A 428 25.06 29.71 12.01
C GLY A 428 24.41 29.04 10.80
N TYR A 429 23.23 28.46 11.01
CA TYR A 429 22.43 27.86 9.95
C TYR A 429 21.95 28.87 8.88
N ASN A 430 22.03 30.18 9.13
CA ASN A 430 21.68 31.23 8.15
C ASN A 430 22.83 31.61 7.22
N CYS A 431 24.04 31.08 7.42
CA CYS A 431 25.21 31.41 6.61
C CYS A 431 24.94 31.23 5.10
N ARG A 432 25.12 32.27 4.29
CA ARG A 432 24.96 32.18 2.83
C ARG A 432 26.14 31.48 2.16
N THR A 433 27.34 31.63 2.73
CA THR A 433 28.59 31.08 2.19
C THR A 433 28.62 29.55 2.24
N GLN A 434 27.91 28.95 3.20
CA GLN A 434 27.82 27.49 3.33
C GLN A 434 27.23 26.80 2.08
N SER A 435 26.41 27.52 1.29
CA SER A 435 25.71 26.94 0.14
C SER A 435 26.54 26.80 -1.13
N HIS A 436 27.66 27.51 -1.23
CA HIS A 436 28.41 27.64 -2.49
C HIS A 436 29.93 27.70 -2.32
N LYS A 437 30.45 27.64 -1.08
CA LYS A 437 31.88 27.53 -0.79
C LYS A 437 32.11 26.30 0.07
N GLU A 438 32.35 25.17 -0.56
CA GLU A 438 32.58 23.89 0.12
C GLU A 438 33.69 23.95 1.18
N GLN A 439 34.79 24.65 0.91
CA GLN A 439 35.87 24.85 1.88
C GLN A 439 35.41 25.58 3.15
N HIS A 440 34.43 26.49 3.05
CA HIS A 440 33.86 27.17 4.21
C HIS A 440 32.94 26.22 4.99
N ALA A 441 32.07 25.48 4.29
CA ALA A 441 31.21 24.46 4.89
C ALA A 441 32.00 23.37 5.62
N LYS A 442 33.18 22.99 5.09
CA LYS A 442 34.08 22.00 5.70
C LYS A 442 34.84 22.50 6.93
N ARG A 443 35.00 23.81 7.11
CA ARG A 443 35.89 24.39 8.14
C ARG A 443 35.17 24.91 9.37
N LEU A 444 33.86 25.18 9.27
CA LEU A 444 33.06 25.76 10.33
C LEU A 444 31.81 24.91 10.56
N ASN A 445 31.31 24.90 11.79
CA ASN A 445 30.03 24.31 12.13
C ASN A 445 28.88 25.26 11.75
N HIS A 446 27.88 24.75 11.04
CA HIS A 446 26.64 25.48 10.74
C HIS A 446 25.42 24.94 11.51
N LEU A 447 25.58 23.87 12.30
CA LEU A 447 24.57 23.30 13.20
C LEU A 447 24.52 24.08 14.53
N CYS A 448 24.39 25.40 14.42
CA CYS A 448 24.41 26.33 15.54
C CYS A 448 23.54 27.55 15.24
N VAL A 449 23.07 28.19 16.31
CA VAL A 449 22.25 29.41 16.24
C VAL A 449 23.13 30.57 15.75
N PRO A 450 22.66 31.41 14.81
CA PRO A 450 23.38 32.61 14.39
C PRO A 450 23.67 33.53 15.59
N THR A 451 24.91 34.00 15.69
CA THR A 451 25.34 34.98 16.70
C THR A 451 25.58 36.37 16.11
N ARG A 452 25.62 36.49 14.77
CA ARG A 452 25.71 37.76 14.03
C ARG A 452 24.90 37.70 12.74
N GLY A 453 24.15 38.76 12.47
CA GLY A 453 23.39 38.97 11.22
C GLY A 453 22.19 38.05 11.10
N ASP A 454 21.07 38.59 10.65
CA ASP A 454 19.85 37.83 10.34
C ASP A 454 19.93 37.15 8.95
#